data_AF-A0A2V6D8T5-F1
#
_entry.id   AF-A0A2V6D8T5-F1
#
_cell.length_a   1.000
_cell.length_b   1.000
_cell.length_c   1.000
_cell.angle_alpha   90.00
_cell.angle_beta   90.00
_cell.angle_gamma   90.00
#
_symmetry.space_group_name_H-M   'P 1'
#
loop_
_entity.id
_entity.type
_entity.pdbx_description
1 polymer ?
#
loop_
_entity_poly.entity_id
_entity_poly.type
_entity_poly.pdbx_seq_one_letter_code
_entity_poly.pdbx_strand_id
1 'polypeptide(L)'
;AKVGGNYRMSFKNFTTGKSHSFGGTYVELTPHERIRYTDKFDDPNLPGEIQTTITLKKVSCGTELNIVQEGVPAVIPAEACYLGWQESLVLLAKLVEAEIPD
;
A
#
# COMPACT_ATOMS: atom_id res chain seq x y z
N ALA A 1 -11.43 -6.57 6.39
CA ALA A 1 -10.14 -7.04 6.96
C ALA A 1 -10.28 -7.17 8.48
N LYS A 2 -9.43 -7.98 9.13
CA LYS A 2 -9.36 -8.09 10.59
C LYS A 2 -7.90 -8.22 11.02
N VAL A 3 -7.59 -7.79 12.25
CA VAL A 3 -6.25 -7.99 12.82
C VAL A 3 -5.91 -9.48 12.84
N GLY A 4 -4.69 -9.83 12.45
CA GLY A 4 -4.21 -11.20 12.24
C GLY A 4 -4.67 -11.83 10.92
N GLY A 5 -5.49 -11.16 10.11
CA GLY A 5 -5.89 -11.65 8.79
C GLY A 5 -4.77 -11.50 7.77
N ASN A 6 -4.57 -12.54 6.96
CA ASN A 6 -3.61 -12.51 5.85
C ASN A 6 -4.23 -11.95 4.57
N TYR A 7 -3.41 -11.35 3.73
CA TYR A 7 -3.75 -10.97 2.37
C TYR A 7 -2.67 -11.43 1.40
N ARG A 8 -3.04 -11.60 0.13
CA ARG A 8 -2.12 -11.91 -0.97
C ARG A 8 -2.61 -11.20 -2.23
N MET A 9 -1.68 -10.57 -2.95
CA MET A 9 -1.96 -9.79 -4.16
C MET A 9 -0.87 -10.04 -5.21
N SER A 10 -1.12 -9.57 -6.43
CA SER A 10 -0.13 -9.54 -7.48
C SER A 10 -0.28 -8.32 -8.37
N PHE A 11 0.84 -7.71 -8.74
CA PHE A 11 0.91 -6.75 -9.84
C PHE A 11 1.22 -7.47 -11.15
N LYS A 12 0.58 -7.04 -12.23
CA LYS A 12 0.82 -7.55 -13.58
C LYS A 12 1.07 -6.39 -14.53
N ASN A 13 2.21 -6.42 -15.20
CA ASN A 13 2.49 -5.51 -16.30
C ASN A 13 1.73 -6.01 -17.54
N PHE A 14 0.77 -5.25 -18.04
CA PHE A 14 -0.07 -5.71 -19.15
C PHE A 14 0.64 -5.74 -20.51
N THR A 15 1.67 -4.92 -20.71
CA THR A 15 2.44 -4.90 -21.97
C THR A 15 3.34 -6.13 -22.10
N THR A 16 3.94 -6.58 -21.00
CA THR A 16 4.92 -7.68 -20.98
C THR A 16 4.37 -8.99 -20.43
N GLY A 17 3.21 -8.96 -19.76
CA GLY A 17 2.62 -10.10 -19.07
C GLY A 17 3.31 -10.48 -17.75
N LYS A 18 4.47 -9.87 -17.42
CA LYS A 18 5.21 -10.15 -16.18
C LYS A 18 4.35 -9.84 -14.95
N SER A 19 4.47 -10.67 -13.92
CA SER A 19 3.73 -10.50 -12.67
C SER A 19 4.64 -10.65 -11.47
N HIS A 20 4.35 -9.89 -10.41
CA HIS A 20 5.02 -9.99 -9.11
C HIS A 20 3.95 -10.15 -8.04
N SER A 21 4.11 -11.15 -7.18
CA SER A 21 3.17 -11.43 -6.09
C SER A 21 3.81 -11.20 -4.73
N PHE A 22 2.96 -10.79 -3.80
CA PHE A 22 3.34 -10.40 -2.46
C PHE A 22 2.14 -10.55 -1.53
N GLY A 23 2.39 -10.46 -0.23
CA GLY A 23 1.33 -10.54 0.76
C GLY A 23 1.87 -10.44 2.17
N GLY A 24 0.95 -10.40 3.12
CA GLY A 24 1.33 -10.32 4.52
C GLY A 24 0.11 -10.30 5.42
N THR A 25 0.22 -9.60 6.55
CA THR A 25 -0.75 -9.70 7.64
C THR A 25 -1.15 -8.32 8.14
N TYR A 26 -2.44 -8.10 8.37
CA TYR A 26 -2.92 -6.90 9.07
C TYR A 26 -2.58 -7.01 10.56
N VAL A 27 -1.71 -6.15 11.05
CA VAL A 27 -1.25 -6.16 12.46
C VAL A 27 -1.95 -5.11 13.32
N GLU A 28 -2.54 -4.09 12.72
CA GLU A 28 -3.34 -3.07 13.42
C GLU A 28 -4.42 -2.53 12.47
N LEU A 29 -5.67 -2.43 12.96
CA LEU A 29 -6.78 -1.85 12.20
C LEU A 29 -7.67 -1.06 13.16
N THR A 30 -7.60 0.26 13.07
CA THR A 30 -8.50 1.19 13.75
C THR A 30 -9.34 1.91 12.69
N PRO A 31 -10.66 1.67 12.64
CA PRO A 31 -11.53 2.25 11.63
C PRO A 31 -11.34 3.77 11.51
N HIS A 32 -11.21 4.25 10.27
CA HIS A 32 -11.05 5.67 9.92
C HIS A 32 -9.80 6.38 10.45
N GLU A 33 -8.90 5.67 11.14
CA GLU A 33 -7.72 6.29 11.77
C GLU A 33 -6.41 5.63 11.35
N ARG A 34 -6.34 4.29 11.34
CA ARG A 34 -5.05 3.61 11.20
C ARG A 34 -5.15 2.22 10.61
N ILE A 35 -4.23 1.93 9.69
CA ILE A 35 -4.00 0.60 9.12
C ILE A 35 -2.51 0.33 9.22
N ARG A 36 -2.12 -0.77 9.88
CA ARG A 36 -0.75 -1.29 9.82
C ARG A 36 -0.76 -2.73 9.35
N TYR A 37 0.08 -3.03 8.38
CA TYR A 37 0.24 -4.38 7.85
C TYR A 37 1.69 -4.69 7.50
N THR A 38 2.02 -5.98 7.51
CA THR A 38 3.27 -6.48 6.94
C THR A 38 3.07 -6.82 5.47
N ASP A 39 4.16 -6.74 4.70
CA ASP A 39 4.22 -7.16 3.30
C ASP A 39 5.54 -7.89 3.04
N LYS A 40 5.50 -8.90 2.19
CA LYS A 40 6.65 -9.69 1.77
C LYS A 40 6.46 -10.16 0.34
N PHE A 41 7.47 -9.92 -0.49
CA PHE A 41 7.53 -10.45 -1.85
C PHE A 41 7.70 -11.98 -1.83
N ASP A 42 7.04 -12.67 -2.76
CA ASP A 42 7.28 -14.10 -2.96
C ASP A 42 8.63 -14.37 -3.67
N ASP A 43 9.18 -13.36 -4.36
CA ASP A 43 10.47 -13.47 -5.05
C ASP A 43 11.61 -13.63 -4.02
N PRO A 44 12.35 -14.74 -4.03
CA PRO A 44 13.44 -14.97 -3.07
C PRO A 44 14.59 -13.96 -3.21
N ASN A 45 14.68 -13.24 -4.33
CA ASN A 45 15.69 -12.20 -4.54
C ASN A 45 15.30 -10.85 -3.91
N LEU A 46 14.09 -10.72 -3.39
CA LEU A 46 13.60 -9.54 -2.67
C LEU A 46 13.32 -9.89 -1.19
N PRO A 47 14.33 -10.35 -0.42
CA PRO A 47 14.13 -10.77 0.95
C PRO A 47 13.87 -9.58 1.86
N GLY A 48 13.09 -9.82 2.91
CA GLY A 48 12.73 -8.82 3.91
C GLY A 48 11.23 -8.86 4.19
N GLU A 49 10.86 -8.38 5.37
CA GLU A 49 9.47 -8.05 5.67
C GLU A 49 9.36 -6.53 5.73
N ILE A 50 8.42 -5.99 4.97
CA ILE A 50 8.10 -4.58 4.92
C ILE A 50 6.97 -4.32 5.92
N GLN A 51 7.06 -3.24 6.68
CA GLN A 51 5.93 -2.75 7.47
C GLN A 51 5.39 -1.48 6.84
N THR A 52 4.10 -1.46 6.52
CA THR A 52 3.42 -0.25 6.05
C THR A 52 2.44 0.24 7.10
N THR A 53 2.57 1.52 7.45
CA THR A 53 1.66 2.22 8.34
C THR A 53 0.95 3.33 7.59
N ILE A 54 -0.37 3.26 7.55
CA ILE A 54 -1.26 4.29 7.00
C ILE A 54 -1.97 4.95 8.16
N THR A 55 -1.87 6.28 8.25
CA THR A 55 -2.55 7.11 9.24
C THR A 55 -3.48 8.07 8.53
N LEU A 56 -4.74 8.10 8.96
CA LEU A 56 -5.79 8.96 8.46
C LEU A 56 -6.20 9.92 9.57
N LYS A 57 -6.34 11.19 9.23
CA LYS A 57 -6.78 12.22 10.17
C LYS A 57 -7.85 13.09 9.52
N LYS A 58 -8.99 13.18 10.17
CA LYS A 58 -10.06 14.10 9.74
C LYS A 58 -9.58 15.55 9.82
N VAL A 59 -9.78 16.30 8.75
CA VAL A 59 -9.54 17.74 8.65
C VAL A 59 -10.77 18.45 8.08
N SER A 60 -10.79 19.78 8.08
CA SER A 60 -11.99 20.55 7.68
C SER A 60 -12.43 20.32 6.23
N CYS A 61 -11.49 20.02 5.34
CA CYS A 61 -11.73 19.82 3.91
C CYS A 61 -11.69 18.34 3.47
N GLY A 62 -11.57 17.39 4.40
CA GLY A 62 -11.45 15.97 4.04
C GLY A 62 -10.59 15.18 5.02
N THR A 63 -9.64 14.42 4.49
CA THR A 63 -8.76 13.54 5.25
C THR A 63 -7.30 13.78 4.91
N GLU A 64 -6.48 14.08 5.92
CA GLU A 64 -5.04 14.05 5.82
C GLU A 64 -4.56 12.59 5.85
N LEU A 65 -3.72 12.20 4.90
CA LEU A 65 -3.20 10.86 4.71
C LEU A 65 -1.68 10.88 4.89
N ASN A 66 -1.16 10.08 5.82
CA ASN A 66 0.27 9.85 6.00
C ASN A 66 0.58 8.36 5.85
N ILE A 67 1.60 8.03 5.05
CA ILE A 67 2.03 6.66 4.79
C ILE A 67 3.52 6.55 5.08
N VAL A 68 3.90 5.56 5.88
CA VAL A 68 5.30 5.20 6.15
C VAL A 68 5.50 3.75 5.78
N GLN A 69 6.49 3.50 4.93
CA GLN A 69 6.89 2.16 4.51
C GLN A 69 8.31 1.89 5.01
N GLU A 70 8.45 0.93 5.91
CA GLU A 70 9.69 0.57 6.60
C GLU A 70 10.16 -0.82 6.16
N GLY A 71 11.47 -1.08 6.19
CA GLY A 71 12.00 -2.40 5.87
C GLY A 71 11.97 -2.77 4.38
N VAL A 72 11.86 -1.78 3.49
CA VAL A 72 11.99 -1.98 2.04
C VAL A 72 13.34 -2.66 1.73
N PRO A 73 13.36 -3.80 1.01
CA PRO A 73 14.60 -4.48 0.65
C PRO A 73 15.57 -3.52 -0.04
N ALA A 74 16.83 -3.49 0.39
CA ALA A 74 17.84 -2.53 -0.09
C ALA A 74 18.14 -2.62 -1.59
N VAL A 75 17.79 -3.74 -2.24
CA VAL A 75 17.89 -3.92 -3.69
C VAL A 75 16.84 -3.12 -4.47
N ILE A 76 15.75 -2.71 -3.82
CA ILE A 76 14.71 -1.87 -4.41
C ILE A 76 15.10 -0.40 -4.17
N PRO A 77 15.32 0.39 -5.24
CA PRO A 77 15.59 1.82 -5.10
C PRO A 77 14.40 2.54 -4.46
N ALA A 78 14.65 3.38 -3.47
CA ALA A 78 13.59 4.09 -2.75
C ALA A 78 12.79 5.01 -3.69
N GLU A 79 13.45 5.63 -4.67
CA GLU A 79 12.83 6.45 -5.69
C GLU A 79 11.83 5.68 -6.56
N ALA A 80 12.04 4.38 -6.80
CA ALA A 80 11.10 3.54 -7.51
C ALA A 80 9.85 3.26 -6.66
N CYS A 81 10.01 3.06 -5.35
CA CYS A 81 8.88 2.98 -4.42
C CYS A 81 8.09 4.28 -4.40
N TYR A 82 8.76 5.44 -4.35
CA TYR A 82 8.09 6.74 -4.38
C TYR A 82 7.28 6.93 -5.66
N LEU A 83 7.83 6.59 -6.83
CA LEU A 83 7.12 6.68 -8.10
C LEU A 83 5.84 5.82 -8.08
N GLY A 84 5.94 4.57 -7.65
CA GLY A 84 4.77 3.68 -7.55
C GLY A 84 3.71 4.19 -6.57
N TRP A 85 4.12 4.75 -5.43
CA TRP A 85 3.19 5.36 -4.47
C TRP A 85 2.52 6.62 -5.04
N GLN A 86 3.27 7.50 -5.72
CA GLN A 86 2.73 8.71 -6.33
C GLN A 86 1.64 8.37 -7.36
N GLU A 87 1.91 7.43 -8.26
CA GLU A 87 0.93 6.98 -9.26
C GLU A 87 -0.31 6.37 -8.59
N SER A 88 -0.11 5.53 -7.57
CA SER A 88 -1.20 4.90 -6.81
C SER A 88 -2.07 5.92 -6.07
N LEU A 89 -1.45 6.95 -5.47
CA LEU A 89 -2.16 8.00 -4.73
C LEU A 89 -2.96 8.92 -5.66
N VAL A 90 -2.46 9.20 -6.87
CA VAL A 90 -3.23 9.91 -7.90
C VAL A 90 -4.48 9.13 -8.28
N LEU A 91 -4.38 7.80 -8.42
CA LEU A 91 -5.54 6.95 -8.71
C LEU A 91 -6.49 6.86 -7.51
N LEU A 92 -5.97 6.81 -6.28
CA LEU A 92 -6.77 6.83 -5.07
C LEU A 92 -7.60 8.12 -4.98
N ALA A 93 -6.99 9.28 -5.19
CA ALA A 93 -7.68 10.57 -5.19
C ALA A 93 -8.83 10.59 -6.22
N LYS A 94 -8.56 10.14 -7.45
CA LYS A 94 -9.59 10.01 -8.49
C LYS A 94 -10.75 9.09 -8.10
N LEU A 95 -10.50 8.06 -7.30
CA LEU A 95 -11.53 7.12 -6.86
C LEU A 95 -12.37 7.68 -5.70
N VAL A 96 -11.73 8.30 -4.70
CA VAL A 96 -12.39 8.65 -3.43
C VAL A 96 -12.91 10.09 -3.38
N GLU A 97 -12.40 10.99 -4.23
CA GLU A 97 -12.83 12.39 -4.29
C GLU A 97 -13.80 12.67 -5.44
N ALA A 98 -14.00 11.72 -6.36
CA ALA A 98 -14.98 11.90 -7.43
C ALA A 98 -16.39 12.01 -6.84
N GLU A 99 -16.99 13.18 -6.98
CA GLU A 99 -18.43 13.34 -6.78
C GLU A 99 -19.14 12.67 -7.97
N ILE A 100 -19.68 11.48 -7.74
CA ILE A 100 -20.58 10.80 -8.67
C ILE A 100 -22.00 11.14 -8.19
N PRO A 101 -22.66 12.17 -8.73
CA PRO A 101 -24.07 12.39 -8.46
C PRO A 101 -24.88 11.18 -8.97
N ASP A 102 -25.92 10.79 -8.23
CA ASP A 102 -26.90 9.78 -8.65
C ASP A 102 -27.57 10.13 -9.99
#